data_AF-A0M604-F1
#
_entry.id   AF-A0M604-F1
#
_cell.length_a   1.000
_cell.length_b   1.000
_cell.length_c   1.000
_cell.angle_alpha   90.00
_cell.angle_beta   90.00
_cell.angle_gamma   90.00
#
_symmetry.space_group_name_H-M   'P 1'
#
loop_
_entity.id
_entity.type
_entity.pdbx_description
1 polymer ?
#
loop_
_entity_poly.entity_id
_entity_poly.type
_entity_poly.pdbx_seq_one_letter_code
_entity_poly.pdbx_strand_id
1 'polypeptide(L)'
;MQFIFVFIMHKRPRIQKPIIKDSIFEKVDDNEAFKPNCASENARLLYKYNEFEVELWIDKHYHSRRIHGDDYGKREGIEEQEVQELIVFSFKYLVDIFLRFPKFKFINFFENGKIPTKDRVILKQTKEDGTLNVVVEIHFLETSKYEVTVVTAMQVDDFNVGDGQYVLSITEENAILRRSVNKDLRELYRIKL
;
A
#
# COMPACT_ATOMS: atom_id res chain seq x y z
N MET A 1 25.05 -46.35 -35.15
CA MET A 1 25.89 -45.17 -35.39
C MET A 1 25.37 -44.06 -34.48
N GLN A 2 26.08 -43.74 -33.40
CA GLN A 2 25.62 -42.82 -32.35
C GLN A 2 26.48 -41.55 -32.45
N PHE A 3 25.86 -40.41 -32.78
CA PHE A 3 26.56 -39.13 -32.81
C PHE A 3 26.53 -38.50 -31.42
N ILE A 4 27.70 -38.26 -30.85
CA ILE A 4 27.88 -37.46 -29.63
C ILE A 4 28.12 -36.02 -30.08
N PHE A 5 27.20 -35.11 -29.72
CA PHE A 5 27.40 -33.67 -29.87
C PHE A 5 28.18 -33.15 -28.65
N VAL A 6 29.42 -32.71 -28.88
CA VAL A 6 30.21 -32.01 -27.86
C VAL A 6 29.91 -30.51 -27.97
N PHE A 7 29.27 -29.93 -26.96
CA PHE A 7 29.08 -28.48 -26.84
C PHE A 7 30.37 -27.84 -26.31
N ILE A 8 31.11 -27.14 -27.17
CA ILE A 8 32.27 -26.33 -26.76
C ILE A 8 31.76 -24.96 -26.28
N MET A 9 31.59 -24.82 -24.96
CA MET A 9 31.31 -23.55 -24.29
C MET A 9 32.51 -22.59 -24.42
N HIS A 10 32.51 -21.73 -25.44
CA HIS A 10 33.48 -20.66 -25.57
C HIS A 10 33.28 -19.66 -24.42
N LYS A 11 34.28 -19.54 -23.52
CA LYS A 11 34.30 -18.50 -22.48
C LYS A 11 34.24 -17.12 -23.15
N ARG A 12 33.19 -16.35 -22.84
CA ARG A 12 33.03 -14.98 -23.36
C ARG A 12 34.22 -14.11 -22.92
N PRO A 13 34.85 -13.34 -23.82
CA PRO A 13 35.96 -12.45 -23.47
C PRO A 13 35.52 -11.42 -22.41
N ARG A 14 36.30 -11.25 -21.35
CA ARG A 14 36.12 -10.17 -20.39
C ARG A 14 36.56 -8.86 -21.06
N ILE A 15 35.64 -7.90 -21.16
CA ILE A 15 35.97 -6.54 -21.62
C ILE A 15 36.96 -5.94 -20.61
N GLN A 16 38.13 -5.53 -21.10
CA GLN A 16 39.13 -4.83 -20.29
C GLN A 16 38.67 -3.38 -20.08
N LYS A 17 38.61 -2.93 -18.83
CA LYS A 17 38.22 -1.55 -18.50
C LYS A 17 39.30 -0.57 -19.01
N PRO A 18 38.95 0.47 -19.78
CA PRO A 18 39.88 1.55 -20.06
C PRO A 18 40.16 2.36 -18.79
N ILE A 19 41.43 2.71 -18.57
CA ILE A 19 41.90 3.56 -17.47
C ILE A 19 41.55 5.00 -17.85
N ILE A 20 40.56 5.59 -17.19
CA ILE A 20 40.18 7.01 -17.38
C ILE A 20 40.92 7.83 -16.31
N LYS A 21 41.72 8.80 -16.76
CA LYS A 21 42.44 9.76 -15.92
C LYS A 21 41.45 10.80 -15.39
N ASP A 22 41.46 11.01 -14.08
CA ASP A 22 40.64 12.00 -13.39
C ASP A 22 40.93 13.42 -13.90
N SER A 23 39.94 14.03 -14.55
CA SER A 23 39.88 15.48 -14.77
C SER A 23 38.59 16.01 -14.17
N ILE A 24 38.74 17.01 -13.32
CA ILE A 24 37.75 17.73 -12.52
C ILE A 24 36.65 18.28 -13.44
N PHE A 25 35.42 17.77 -13.31
CA PHE A 25 34.22 18.38 -13.87
C PHE A 25 33.08 18.32 -12.84
N GLU A 26 32.33 19.43 -12.77
CA GLU A 26 31.10 19.59 -11.99
C GLU A 26 30.15 18.40 -12.21
N LYS A 27 29.49 17.95 -11.13
CA LYS A 27 28.49 16.88 -11.15
C LYS A 27 27.27 17.31 -11.99
N VAL A 28 27.37 17.13 -13.30
CA VAL A 28 26.21 16.85 -14.13
C VAL A 28 25.69 15.50 -13.64
N ASP A 29 24.43 15.42 -13.20
CA ASP A 29 23.81 14.13 -12.88
C ASP A 29 23.67 13.36 -14.20
N ASP A 30 24.69 12.58 -14.50
CA ASP A 30 24.75 11.77 -15.69
C ASP A 30 23.73 10.64 -15.53
N ASN A 31 22.53 10.86 -16.06
CA ASN A 31 21.46 9.86 -16.14
C ASN A 31 21.92 8.60 -16.90
N GLU A 32 23.08 8.62 -17.55
CA GLU A 32 23.68 7.45 -18.20
C GLU A 32 24.75 6.74 -17.38
N ALA A 33 25.13 7.25 -16.21
CA ALA A 33 26.17 6.64 -15.38
C ALA A 33 25.70 5.32 -14.74
N PHE A 34 26.59 4.32 -14.71
CA PHE A 34 26.37 3.10 -13.94
C PHE A 34 26.54 3.40 -12.43
N LYS A 35 25.55 3.05 -11.63
CA LYS A 35 25.46 3.22 -10.18
C LYS A 35 25.01 1.89 -9.53
N PRO A 36 25.37 1.61 -8.27
CA PRO A 36 24.88 0.43 -7.56
C PRO A 36 23.35 0.48 -7.35
N ASN A 37 22.70 -0.68 -7.43
CA ASN A 37 21.31 -0.90 -7.01
C ASN A 37 21.19 -2.16 -6.15
N CYS A 38 19.99 -2.54 -5.71
CA CYS A 38 19.78 -3.70 -4.84
C CYS A 38 20.30 -5.05 -5.40
N ALA A 39 20.55 -5.16 -6.70
CA ALA A 39 20.96 -6.40 -7.36
C ALA A 39 22.37 -6.36 -7.97
N SER A 40 22.94 -5.17 -8.24
CA SER A 40 24.24 -5.03 -8.91
C SER A 40 24.94 -3.72 -8.55
N GLU A 41 26.25 -3.79 -8.31
CA GLU A 41 27.12 -2.64 -8.07
C GLU A 41 27.34 -1.75 -9.32
N ASN A 42 27.04 -2.29 -10.52
CA ASN A 42 27.25 -1.60 -11.79
C ASN A 42 25.95 -1.66 -12.63
N ALA A 43 24.85 -1.10 -12.10
CA ALA A 43 23.57 -1.03 -12.80
C ALA A 43 23.36 0.34 -13.45
N ARG A 44 22.50 0.45 -14.45
CA ARG A 44 22.10 1.75 -15.01
C ARG A 44 20.57 1.81 -15.02
N LEU A 45 20.01 2.93 -14.55
CA LEU A 45 18.56 3.15 -14.61
C LEU A 45 18.18 3.38 -16.08
N LEU A 46 17.45 2.43 -16.67
CA LEU A 46 16.99 2.56 -18.06
C LEU A 46 15.72 3.41 -18.15
N TYR A 47 14.79 3.18 -17.22
CA TYR A 47 13.48 3.84 -17.20
C TYR A 47 12.87 3.74 -15.81
N LYS A 48 12.03 4.70 -15.44
CA LYS A 48 11.24 4.70 -14.21
C LYS A 48 9.76 4.86 -14.58
N TYR A 49 8.96 3.86 -14.20
CA TYR A 49 7.51 3.86 -14.40
C TYR A 49 6.81 4.27 -13.10
N ASN A 50 5.84 5.19 -13.19
CA ASN A 50 5.04 5.63 -12.06
C ASN A 50 3.57 5.70 -12.48
N GLU A 51 2.86 4.58 -12.50
CA GLU A 51 1.42 4.56 -12.74
C GLU A 51 0.75 3.59 -11.77
N PHE A 52 -0.14 4.15 -10.96
CA PHE A 52 -0.95 3.44 -9.99
C PHE A 52 -2.22 4.26 -9.76
N GLU A 53 -3.38 3.66 -9.99
CA GLU A 53 -4.67 4.33 -9.92
C GLU A 53 -5.48 3.81 -8.71
N VAL A 54 -5.99 4.74 -7.91
CA VAL A 54 -6.90 4.46 -6.79
C VAL A 54 -8.17 5.27 -7.03
N GLU A 55 -9.27 4.58 -7.30
CA GLU A 55 -10.59 5.18 -7.38
C GLU A 55 -11.23 5.20 -5.98
N LEU A 56 -11.64 6.38 -5.53
CA LEU A 56 -12.31 6.55 -4.24
C LEU A 56 -13.82 6.69 -4.43
N TRP A 57 -14.57 5.83 -3.75
CA TRP A 57 -16.03 5.82 -3.75
C TRP A 57 -16.57 5.98 -2.33
N ILE A 58 -17.77 6.56 -2.21
CA ILE A 58 -18.47 6.70 -0.93
C ILE A 58 -19.76 5.90 -0.94
N ASP A 59 -19.97 5.08 0.10
CA ASP A 59 -21.24 4.38 0.26
C ASP A 59 -22.37 5.35 0.63
N LYS A 60 -23.60 5.04 0.18
CA LYS A 60 -24.79 5.83 0.47
C LYS A 60 -24.99 6.04 1.98
N HIS A 61 -24.66 5.03 2.79
CA HIS A 61 -24.76 5.10 4.25
C HIS A 61 -23.82 6.14 4.85
N TYR A 62 -22.56 6.17 4.38
CA TYR A 62 -21.60 7.20 4.79
C TYR A 62 -22.08 8.59 4.38
N HIS A 63 -22.51 8.74 3.13
CA HIS A 63 -23.06 10.01 2.63
C HIS A 63 -24.26 10.50 3.47
N SER A 64 -25.20 9.60 3.78
CA SER A 64 -26.36 9.93 4.60
C SER A 64 -25.96 10.39 6.00
N ARG A 65 -25.01 9.72 6.64
CA ARG A 65 -24.51 10.09 7.98
C ARG A 65 -23.81 11.45 8.00
N ARG A 66 -23.07 11.78 6.94
CA ARG A 66 -22.40 13.08 6.82
C ARG A 66 -23.40 14.24 6.68
N ILE A 67 -24.42 14.06 5.83
CA ILE A 67 -25.40 15.11 5.53
C ILE A 67 -26.45 15.24 6.64
N HIS A 68 -27.06 14.12 7.04
CA HIS A 68 -28.24 14.11 7.91
C HIS A 68 -27.92 13.78 9.37
N GLY A 69 -26.71 13.33 9.67
CA GLY A 69 -26.35 12.88 11.02
C GLY A 69 -26.98 11.54 11.40
N ASP A 70 -27.18 11.36 12.70
CA ASP A 70 -27.93 10.26 13.30
C ASP A 70 -28.84 10.76 14.45
N ASP A 71 -29.35 9.85 15.27
CA ASP A 71 -30.22 10.16 16.41
C ASP A 71 -29.58 11.12 17.43
N TYR A 72 -28.26 11.33 17.39
CA TYR A 72 -27.50 12.23 18.24
C TYR A 72 -27.10 13.55 17.56
N GLY A 73 -27.56 13.78 16.31
CA GLY A 73 -27.30 14.99 15.55
C GLY A 73 -26.27 14.79 14.44
N LYS A 74 -25.77 15.91 13.89
CA LYS A 74 -24.79 15.88 12.79
C LYS A 74 -23.45 15.34 13.30
N ARG A 75 -22.83 14.46 12.52
CA ARG A 75 -21.49 13.94 12.81
C ARG A 75 -20.43 14.90 12.27
N GLU A 76 -19.57 15.40 13.16
CA GLU A 76 -18.42 16.24 12.81
C GLU A 76 -17.15 15.39 12.62
N GLY A 77 -16.15 15.97 11.95
CA GLY A 77 -14.84 15.38 11.67
C GLY A 77 -14.85 14.07 10.86
N ILE A 78 -15.89 13.89 10.04
CA ILE A 78 -15.96 12.85 9.01
C ILE A 78 -16.08 13.50 7.62
N GLU A 79 -15.39 14.60 7.41
CA GLU A 79 -15.44 15.33 6.14
C GLU A 79 -14.69 14.56 5.03
N GLU A 80 -15.21 14.65 3.80
CA GLU A 80 -14.74 13.84 2.67
C GLU A 80 -13.24 14.05 2.39
N GLN A 81 -12.74 15.27 2.55
CA GLN A 81 -11.32 15.58 2.35
C GLN A 81 -10.43 14.85 3.35
N GLU A 82 -10.75 14.88 4.64
CA GLU A 82 -9.94 14.23 5.68
C GLU A 82 -9.95 12.71 5.52
N VAL A 83 -11.10 12.15 5.16
CA VAL A 83 -11.25 10.73 4.87
C VAL A 83 -10.41 10.34 3.65
N GLN A 84 -10.46 11.12 2.57
CA GLN A 84 -9.64 10.91 1.39
C GLN A 84 -8.14 10.96 1.73
N GLU A 85 -7.68 11.97 2.46
CA GLU A 85 -6.29 12.13 2.86
C GLU A 85 -5.79 10.92 3.66
N LEU A 86 -6.58 10.46 4.64
CA LEU A 86 -6.26 9.27 5.42
C LEU A 86 -6.15 8.02 4.55
N ILE A 87 -7.07 7.83 3.60
CA ILE A 87 -7.05 6.66 2.69
C ILE A 87 -5.80 6.68 1.82
N VAL A 88 -5.54 7.79 1.13
CA VAL A 88 -4.37 7.93 0.24
C VAL A 88 -3.08 7.73 1.01
N PHE A 89 -2.97 8.33 2.19
CA PHE A 89 -1.79 8.17 3.05
C PHE A 89 -1.61 6.73 3.53
N SER A 90 -2.70 6.08 3.93
CA SER A 90 -2.69 4.70 4.43
C SER A 90 -2.40 3.67 3.35
N PHE A 91 -2.81 3.94 2.11
CA PHE A 91 -2.80 2.96 1.02
C PHE A 91 -1.41 2.40 0.74
N LYS A 92 -0.38 3.27 0.69
CA LYS A 92 1.02 2.82 0.48
C LYS A 92 1.50 1.86 1.57
N TYR A 93 1.07 2.05 2.82
CA TYR A 93 1.43 1.16 3.93
C TYR A 93 0.65 -0.15 3.86
N LEU A 94 -0.63 -0.13 3.47
CA LEU A 94 -1.38 -1.38 3.24
C LEU A 94 -0.69 -2.26 2.21
N VAL A 95 -0.24 -1.67 1.08
CA VAL A 95 0.50 -2.38 0.04
C VAL A 95 1.84 -2.89 0.55
N ASP A 96 2.64 -2.06 1.23
CA ASP A 96 3.94 -2.50 1.78
C ASP A 96 3.77 -3.69 2.74
N ILE A 97 2.80 -3.62 3.65
CA ILE A 97 2.54 -4.69 4.62
C ILE A 97 2.06 -5.96 3.90
N PHE A 98 1.16 -5.83 2.91
CA PHE A 98 0.68 -6.98 2.15
C PHE A 98 1.79 -7.71 1.40
N LEU A 99 2.74 -6.98 0.83
CA LEU A 99 3.91 -7.56 0.15
C LEU A 99 4.86 -8.26 1.13
N ARG A 100 5.00 -7.75 2.36
CA ARG A 100 5.93 -8.29 3.36
C ARG A 100 5.32 -9.35 4.28
N PHE A 101 4.00 -9.32 4.47
CA PHE A 101 3.28 -10.18 5.40
C PHE A 101 2.10 -10.88 4.69
N PRO A 102 2.36 -12.02 4.00
CA PRO A 102 1.39 -12.66 3.11
C PRO A 102 0.07 -13.13 3.75
N LYS A 103 0.04 -13.26 5.09
CA LYS A 103 -1.16 -13.62 5.86
C LYS A 103 -2.17 -12.48 5.96
N PHE A 104 -1.73 -11.24 5.80
CA PHE A 104 -2.61 -10.09 5.71
C PHE A 104 -3.23 -10.05 4.32
N LYS A 105 -4.57 -10.02 4.29
CA LYS A 105 -5.37 -9.90 3.08
C LYS A 105 -6.33 -8.75 3.31
N PHE A 106 -6.31 -7.78 2.40
CA PHE A 106 -7.16 -6.60 2.45
C PHE A 106 -7.74 -6.21 1.08
N ILE A 107 -7.21 -6.80 0.01
CA ILE A 107 -7.67 -6.59 -1.35
C ILE A 107 -8.64 -7.71 -1.68
N ASN A 108 -9.86 -7.33 -2.04
CA ASN A 108 -10.90 -8.22 -2.52
C ASN A 108 -10.75 -8.44 -4.03
N PHE A 109 -11.04 -9.65 -4.48
CA PHE A 109 -10.95 -10.05 -5.88
C PHE A 109 -12.30 -10.52 -6.40
N PHE A 110 -12.59 -10.15 -7.65
CA PHE A 110 -13.73 -10.69 -8.39
C PHE A 110 -13.23 -11.81 -9.30
N GLU A 111 -13.48 -13.06 -8.90
CA GLU A 111 -13.18 -14.22 -9.74
C GLU A 111 -14.47 -14.80 -10.30
N ASN A 112 -14.50 -15.04 -11.62
CA ASN A 112 -15.66 -15.62 -12.28
C ASN A 112 -16.07 -16.94 -11.62
N GLY A 113 -17.34 -17.04 -11.23
CA GLY A 113 -17.90 -18.23 -10.58
C GLY A 113 -17.57 -18.38 -9.09
N LYS A 114 -16.89 -17.40 -8.47
CA LYS A 114 -16.67 -17.35 -7.02
C LYS A 114 -17.48 -16.23 -6.37
N ILE A 115 -17.86 -16.45 -5.12
CA ILE A 115 -18.44 -15.40 -4.29
C ILE A 115 -17.33 -14.38 -3.99
N PRO A 116 -17.51 -13.08 -4.31
CA PRO A 116 -16.53 -12.07 -4.00
C PRO A 116 -16.23 -12.02 -2.51
N THR A 117 -14.96 -11.87 -2.16
CA THR A 117 -14.58 -11.54 -0.78
C THR A 117 -15.07 -10.13 -0.45
N LYS A 118 -15.41 -9.89 0.81
CA LYS A 118 -15.92 -8.60 1.31
C LYS A 118 -15.16 -8.17 2.56
N ASP A 119 -13.85 -8.42 2.55
CA ASP A 119 -12.98 -8.08 3.65
C ASP A 119 -12.89 -6.56 3.76
N ARG A 120 -13.06 -6.06 4.99
CA ARG A 120 -13.01 -4.64 5.30
C ARG A 120 -11.83 -4.36 6.23
N VAL A 121 -11.22 -3.20 6.04
CA VAL A 121 -10.15 -2.70 6.89
C VAL A 121 -10.59 -1.39 7.53
N ILE A 122 -10.22 -1.22 8.79
CA ILE A 122 -10.42 0.04 9.50
C ILE A 122 -9.10 0.82 9.45
N LEU A 123 -9.15 2.01 8.88
CA LEU A 123 -8.07 2.99 8.96
C LEU A 123 -8.34 3.88 10.17
N LYS A 124 -7.36 4.03 11.06
CA LYS A 124 -7.47 4.88 12.24
C LYS A 124 -6.41 5.96 12.23
N GLN A 125 -6.82 7.19 12.54
CA GLN A 125 -5.93 8.31 12.79
C GLN A 125 -6.36 8.99 14.08
N THR A 126 -5.43 9.07 15.04
CA THR A 126 -5.65 9.85 16.26
C THR A 126 -5.35 11.32 15.99
N LYS A 127 -6.31 12.19 16.30
CA LYS A 127 -6.21 13.65 16.25
C LYS A 127 -6.42 14.23 17.66
N GLU A 128 -6.25 15.54 17.82
CA GLU A 128 -6.47 16.23 19.10
C GLU A 128 -7.94 16.18 19.57
N ASP A 129 -8.87 16.21 18.63
CA ASP A 129 -10.33 16.25 18.84
C ASP A 129 -11.00 14.87 18.83
N GLY A 130 -10.20 13.80 18.67
CA GLY A 130 -10.64 12.41 18.77
C GLY A 130 -10.01 11.51 17.71
N THR A 131 -10.43 10.25 17.69
CA THR A 131 -9.93 9.28 16.72
C THR A 131 -10.85 9.18 15.51
N LEU A 132 -10.35 9.55 14.33
CA LEU A 132 -11.02 9.28 13.05
C LEU A 132 -10.85 7.80 12.68
N ASN A 133 -11.96 7.09 12.52
CA ASN A 133 -12.03 5.71 12.08
C ASN A 133 -12.75 5.66 10.73
N VAL A 134 -12.10 5.12 9.70
CA VAL A 134 -12.67 4.96 8.36
C VAL A 134 -12.69 3.48 8.01
N VAL A 135 -13.87 2.94 7.78
CA VAL A 135 -14.06 1.58 7.28
C VAL A 135 -14.03 1.61 5.77
N VAL A 136 -13.07 0.89 5.19
CA VAL A 136 -12.92 0.78 3.74
C VAL A 136 -13.02 -0.67 3.28
N GLU A 137 -13.55 -0.83 2.07
CA GLU A 137 -13.53 -2.07 1.31
C GLU A 137 -12.72 -1.81 0.04
N ILE A 138 -11.69 -2.63 -0.21
CA ILE A 138 -10.73 -2.38 -1.30
C ILE A 138 -10.83 -3.52 -2.30
N HIS A 139 -11.03 -3.19 -3.58
CA HIS A 139 -11.12 -4.15 -4.66
C HIS A 139 -9.99 -3.97 -5.66
N PHE A 140 -9.48 -5.09 -6.15
CA PHE A 140 -8.68 -5.13 -7.36
C PHE A 140 -9.59 -5.06 -8.58
N LEU A 141 -9.37 -4.08 -9.45
CA LEU A 141 -10.09 -3.97 -10.73
C LEU A 141 -9.26 -4.58 -11.86
N GLU A 142 -8.05 -4.06 -12.05
CA GLU A 142 -7.12 -4.51 -13.08
C GLU A 142 -5.68 -4.13 -12.71
N THR A 143 -4.73 -4.40 -13.61
CA THR A 143 -3.31 -4.12 -13.37
C THR A 143 -3.10 -2.66 -12.97
N SER A 144 -2.53 -2.44 -11.79
CA SER A 144 -2.27 -1.12 -11.21
C SER A 144 -3.51 -0.27 -10.90
N LYS A 145 -4.73 -0.84 -10.92
CA LYS A 145 -5.98 -0.11 -10.66
C LYS A 145 -6.79 -0.75 -9.54
N TYR A 146 -7.11 0.06 -8.55
CA TYR A 146 -7.81 -0.35 -7.33
C TYR A 146 -9.01 0.54 -7.07
N GLU A 147 -10.08 -0.06 -6.59
CA GLU A 147 -11.24 0.66 -6.07
C GLU A 147 -11.18 0.64 -4.55
N VAL A 148 -11.41 1.78 -3.91
CA VAL A 148 -11.58 1.89 -2.46
C VAL A 148 -12.93 2.51 -2.17
N THR A 149 -13.82 1.73 -1.57
CA THR A 149 -15.13 2.21 -1.15
C THR A 149 -15.12 2.51 0.35
N VAL A 150 -15.47 3.74 0.71
CA VAL A 150 -15.71 4.17 2.09
C VAL A 150 -17.08 3.69 2.53
N VAL A 151 -17.12 2.67 3.38
CA VAL A 151 -18.36 2.09 3.91
C VAL A 151 -18.94 2.99 5.00
N THR A 152 -18.09 3.46 5.91
CA THR A 152 -18.48 4.41 6.95
C THR A 152 -17.26 5.10 7.55
N ALA A 153 -17.44 6.30 8.10
CA ALA A 153 -16.45 6.97 8.92
C ALA A 153 -17.09 7.46 10.23
N MET A 154 -16.30 7.46 11.31
CA MET A 154 -16.70 7.89 12.64
C MET A 154 -15.51 8.49 13.39
N GLN A 155 -15.70 9.67 13.97
CA GLN A 155 -14.76 10.24 14.92
C GLN A 155 -15.19 9.89 16.35
N VAL A 156 -14.69 8.75 16.84
CA VAL A 156 -14.99 8.23 18.19
C VAL A 156 -13.80 7.40 18.67
N ASP A 157 -13.47 7.49 19.96
CA ASP A 157 -12.32 6.76 20.51
C ASP A 157 -12.64 5.28 20.77
N ASP A 158 -13.88 4.97 21.10
CA ASP A 158 -14.38 3.63 21.43
C ASP A 158 -14.98 2.89 20.22
N PHE A 159 -14.42 3.11 19.03
CA PHE A 159 -14.90 2.47 17.81
C PHE A 159 -14.85 0.94 17.90
N ASN A 160 -16.03 0.32 17.81
CA ASN A 160 -16.19 -1.13 17.92
C ASN A 160 -15.57 -1.85 16.71
N VAL A 161 -14.60 -2.72 16.98
CA VAL A 161 -13.90 -3.53 15.96
C VAL A 161 -14.44 -4.96 16.01
N GLY A 162 -15.03 -5.41 14.90
CA GLY A 162 -15.53 -6.77 14.77
C GLY A 162 -14.40 -7.81 14.84
N ASP A 163 -14.72 -9.00 15.33
CA ASP A 163 -13.75 -10.09 15.39
C ASP A 163 -13.24 -10.46 13.98
N GLY A 164 -11.93 -10.72 13.87
CA GLY A 164 -11.25 -11.01 12.61
C GLY A 164 -10.90 -9.78 11.76
N GLN A 165 -11.45 -8.59 12.05
CA GLN A 165 -11.18 -7.37 11.28
C GLN A 165 -9.75 -6.85 11.48
N TYR A 166 -9.20 -6.30 10.41
CA TYR A 166 -7.91 -5.61 10.43
C TYR A 166 -8.08 -4.12 10.72
N VAL A 167 -7.12 -3.58 11.47
CA VAL A 167 -7.05 -2.15 11.81
C VAL A 167 -5.64 -1.65 11.48
N LEU A 168 -5.54 -0.69 10.58
CA LEU A 168 -4.31 0.05 10.36
C LEU A 168 -4.39 1.38 11.11
N SER A 169 -3.57 1.53 12.16
CA SER A 169 -3.47 2.77 12.94
C SER A 169 -2.29 3.59 12.48
N ILE A 170 -2.55 4.82 12.07
CA ILE A 170 -1.55 5.82 11.69
C ILE A 170 -1.35 6.80 12.86
N THR A 171 -0.11 6.96 13.25
CA THR A 171 0.38 7.95 14.22
C THR A 171 1.49 8.76 13.55
N GLU A 172 1.98 9.81 14.20
CA GLU A 172 3.12 10.59 13.68
C GLU A 172 4.38 9.74 13.48
N GLU A 173 4.61 8.77 14.36
CA GLU A 173 5.84 7.98 14.37
C GLU A 173 5.72 6.61 13.70
N ASN A 174 4.51 6.05 13.66
CA ASN A 174 4.31 4.66 13.28
C ASN A 174 3.01 4.44 12.47
N ALA A 175 3.08 3.47 11.56
CA ALA A 175 1.92 2.77 11.02
C ALA A 175 1.87 1.35 11.62
N ILE A 176 0.78 1.00 12.30
CA ILE A 176 0.65 -0.25 13.06
C ILE A 176 -0.57 -1.03 12.54
N LEU A 177 -0.33 -2.24 12.03
CA LEU A 177 -1.39 -3.17 11.66
C LEU A 177 -1.75 -4.06 12.86
N ARG A 178 -3.02 -4.07 13.21
CA ARG A 178 -3.61 -4.95 14.22
C ARG A 178 -4.72 -5.80 13.62
N ARG A 179 -5.06 -6.90 14.29
CA ARG A 179 -6.24 -7.71 13.99
C ARG A 179 -6.98 -8.02 15.29
N SER A 180 -8.30 -7.85 15.27
CA SER A 180 -9.16 -8.28 16.37
C SER A 180 -9.26 -9.81 16.35
N VAL A 181 -8.92 -10.45 17.46
CA VAL A 181 -9.02 -11.90 17.66
C VAL A 181 -9.55 -12.16 19.06
N ASN A 182 -10.72 -12.80 19.15
CA ASN A 182 -11.44 -13.00 20.42
C ASN A 182 -11.69 -11.68 21.17
N LYS A 183 -11.99 -10.60 20.44
CA LYS A 183 -12.17 -9.22 20.95
C LYS A 183 -10.89 -8.52 21.43
N ASP A 184 -9.73 -9.15 21.31
CA ASP A 184 -8.44 -8.52 21.60
C ASP A 184 -7.78 -8.00 20.32
N LEU A 185 -7.38 -6.73 20.30
CA LEU A 185 -6.59 -6.16 19.20
C LEU A 185 -5.13 -6.57 19.32
N ARG A 186 -4.71 -7.53 18.48
CA ARG A 186 -3.33 -8.04 18.44
C ARG A 186 -2.52 -7.31 17.38
N GLU A 187 -1.35 -6.79 17.74
CA GLU A 187 -0.40 -6.23 16.79
C GLU A 187 0.22 -7.33 15.92
N LEU A 188 0.25 -7.08 14.61
CA LEU A 188 0.78 -8.00 13.61
C LEU A 188 2.01 -7.44 12.89
N TYR A 189 2.03 -6.12 12.67
CA TYR A 189 3.08 -5.47 11.91
C TYR A 189 3.23 -4.01 12.32
N ARG A 190 4.45 -3.48 12.25
CA ARG A 190 4.78 -2.10 12.61
C ARG A 190 5.79 -1.53 11.63
N ILE A 191 5.51 -0.33 11.13
CA ILE A 191 6.40 0.47 10.28
C ILE A 191 6.70 1.77 11.01
N LYS A 192 7.97 2.16 11.07
CA LYS A 192 8.38 3.49 11.52
C LYS A 192 8.27 4.47 10.35
N LEU A 193 7.63 5.62 10.57
CA LEU A 193 7.42 6.66 9.56
C LEU A 193 8.61 7.59 9.42
#